data_AF-A0A5C6YP77-F1
#
_entry.id   AF-A0A5C6YP77-F1
#
_cell.length_a   1.000
_cell.length_b   1.000
_cell.length_c   1.000
_cell.angle_alpha   90.00
_cell.angle_beta   90.00
_cell.angle_gamma   90.00
#
_symmetry.space_group_name_H-M   'P 1'
#
loop_
_entity.id
_entity.type
_entity.pdbx_description
1 polymer ?
#
loop_
_entity_poly.entity_id
_entity_poly.type
_entity_poly.pdbx_seq_one_letter_code
_entity_poly.pdbx_strand_id
1 'polypeptide(L)'
;MDKKLTLSLNETIIESAKVYAKSNNISLSKLIESYLTALTKRKINGATITPLVESLSGVITLDEDFDVKDGYSDYLIEKYK
;
A
#
# COMPACT_ATOMS: atom_id res chain seq x y z
N MET A 1 -17.57 -2.64 15.73
CA MET A 1 -19.04 -2.71 15.61
C MET A 1 -19.39 -2.17 14.24
N ASP A 2 -20.03 -2.98 13.40
CA ASP A 2 -20.29 -2.60 12.02
C ASP A 2 -21.57 -1.76 11.92
N LYS A 3 -21.52 -0.68 11.15
CA LYS A 3 -22.68 0.19 10.89
C LYS A 3 -22.87 0.35 9.39
N LYS A 4 -24.14 0.41 8.97
CA LYS A 4 -24.50 0.68 7.57
C LYS A 4 -24.43 2.19 7.31
N LEU A 5 -23.74 2.56 6.22
CA LEU A 5 -23.68 3.93 5.71
C LEU A 5 -24.35 3.95 4.34
N THR A 6 -25.42 4.75 4.21
CA THR A 6 -26.11 4.96 2.93
C THR A 6 -25.64 6.27 2.32
N LEU A 7 -25.14 6.22 1.08
CA LEU A 7 -24.62 7.38 0.35
C LEU A 7 -25.45 7.61 -0.91
N SER A 8 -25.69 8.88 -1.24
CA SER A 8 -26.23 9.27 -2.54
C SER A 8 -25.07 9.67 -3.45
N LEU A 9 -24.96 8.99 -4.59
CA LEU A 9 -23.85 9.11 -5.56
C LEU A 9 -24.43 9.05 -6.97
N ASN A 10 -23.69 9.56 -7.95
CA ASN A 10 -24.05 9.39 -9.34
C ASN A 10 -24.01 7.90 -9.74
N GLU A 11 -25.05 7.42 -10.42
CA GLU A 11 -25.19 6.03 -10.85
C GLU A 11 -23.99 5.54 -11.68
N THR A 12 -23.47 6.36 -12.60
CA THR A 12 -22.31 6.01 -13.44
C THR A 12 -21.05 5.75 -12.61
N ILE A 13 -20.89 6.47 -11.49
CA ILE A 13 -19.78 6.28 -10.55
C ILE A 13 -19.97 4.96 -9.79
N ILE A 14 -21.20 4.64 -9.36
CA ILE A 14 -21.51 3.38 -8.68
C ILE A 14 -21.16 2.20 -9.57
N GLU A 15 -21.55 2.23 -10.85
CA GLU A 15 -21.27 1.14 -11.79
C GLU A 15 -19.76 1.00 -12.07
N SER A 16 -19.06 2.12 -12.27
CA SER A 16 -17.61 2.10 -12.45
C SER A 16 -16.89 1.51 -11.22
N ALA A 17 -17.33 1.87 -10.02
CA ALA A 17 -16.77 1.36 -8.77
C ALA A 17 -17.06 -0.15 -8.58
N LYS A 18 -18.24 -0.64 -8.98
CA LYS A 18 -18.56 -2.08 -8.95
C LYS A 18 -17.67 -2.88 -9.89
N VAL A 19 -17.43 -2.38 -11.11
CA VAL A 19 -16.53 -3.02 -12.08
C VAL A 19 -15.11 -3.11 -11.50
N TYR A 20 -14.60 -2.00 -10.95
CA TYR A 20 -13.29 -1.99 -10.29
C TYR A 20 -13.22 -3.00 -9.14
N ALA A 21 -14.19 -2.98 -8.23
CA ALA A 21 -14.22 -3.88 -7.08
C ALA A 21 -14.22 -5.36 -7.52
N LYS A 22 -15.04 -5.71 -8.53
CA LYS A 22 -15.08 -7.05 -9.11
C LYS A 22 -13.75 -7.46 -9.74
N SER A 23 -13.12 -6.58 -10.51
CA SER A 23 -11.81 -6.86 -11.13
C SER A 23 -10.70 -7.09 -10.11
N ASN A 24 -10.82 -6.50 -8.92
CA ASN A 24 -9.89 -6.66 -7.80
C ASN A 24 -10.33 -7.73 -6.78
N ASN A 25 -11.37 -8.52 -7.09
CA ASN A 25 -11.92 -9.56 -6.20
C ASN A 25 -12.28 -9.05 -4.79
N ILE A 26 -12.79 -7.82 -4.67
CA ILE A 26 -13.25 -7.22 -3.41
C ILE A 26 -14.70 -6.74 -3.52
N SER A 27 -15.36 -6.56 -2.37
CA SER A 27 -16.69 -5.96 -2.33
C SER A 27 -16.63 -4.44 -2.43
N LEU A 28 -17.70 -3.82 -2.92
CA LEU A 28 -17.81 -2.35 -2.97
C LEU A 28 -17.73 -1.74 -1.55
N SER A 29 -18.31 -2.39 -0.55
CA SER A 29 -18.19 -1.97 0.84
C SER A 29 -16.74 -2.00 1.32
N LYS A 30 -15.96 -3.03 0.94
CA LYS A 30 -14.55 -3.13 1.31
C LYS A 30 -13.70 -2.06 0.63
N LEU A 31 -14.01 -1.73 -0.63
CA LEU A 31 -13.38 -0.64 -1.36
C LEU A 31 -13.57 0.70 -0.64
N ILE A 32 -14.81 1.04 -0.29
CA ILE A 32 -15.15 2.30 0.39
C ILE A 32 -14.56 2.34 1.79
N GLU A 33 -14.64 1.24 2.55
CA GLU A 33 -14.02 1.14 3.87
C GLU A 33 -12.52 1.42 3.79
N SER A 34 -11.80 0.77 2.87
CA SER A 34 -10.36 0.97 2.67
C SER A 34 -10.01 2.42 2.33
N TYR A 35 -10.82 3.08 1.49
CA TYR A 35 -10.62 4.47 1.13
C TYR A 35 -10.81 5.40 2.33
N LEU A 36 -11.90 5.22 3.09
CA LEU A 36 -12.16 6.01 4.29
C LEU A 36 -11.09 5.78 5.36
N THR A 37 -10.61 4.55 5.53
CA THR A 37 -9.46 4.24 6.39
C THR A 37 -8.22 4.99 5.92
N ALA A 38 -7.88 4.96 4.63
CA ALA A 38 -6.71 5.64 4.09
C ALA A 38 -6.77 7.18 4.27
N LEU A 39 -7.97 7.78 4.14
CA LEU A 39 -8.17 9.21 4.38
C LEU A 39 -8.03 9.58 5.86
N THR A 40 -8.50 8.73 6.76
CA THR A 40 -8.54 9.02 8.21
C THR A 40 -7.26 8.63 8.95
N LYS A 41 -6.43 7.74 8.38
CA LYS A 41 -5.16 7.27 8.99
C LYS A 41 -4.14 8.38 9.23
N ARG A 42 -4.23 9.50 8.50
CA ARG A 42 -3.22 10.57 8.46
C ARG A 42 -3.25 11.56 9.64
N LYS A 43 -4.06 11.33 10.68
CA LYS A 43 -4.05 12.16 11.90
C LYS A 43 -3.18 11.63 13.03
N ILE A 44 -2.49 10.51 12.87
CA ILE A 44 -1.56 9.98 13.88
C ILE A 44 -0.13 10.16 13.35
N ASN A 45 0.58 11.08 14.00
CA ASN A 45 1.94 11.48 13.66
C ASN A 45 2.91 10.29 13.77
N GLY A 46 3.53 9.95 12.66
CA GLY A 46 4.52 8.88 12.52
C GLY A 46 4.44 8.36 11.10
N ALA A 47 5.54 8.36 10.35
CA ALA A 47 5.56 7.89 8.98
C ALA A 47 5.01 6.45 8.92
N THR A 48 3.76 6.30 8.46
CA THR A 48 3.14 4.98 8.36
C THR A 48 3.61 4.36 7.07
N ILE A 49 4.62 3.50 7.19
CA ILE A 49 5.02 2.58 6.13
C ILE A 49 3.78 1.72 5.78
N THR A 50 3.53 1.45 4.49
CA THR A 50 2.38 0.63 4.09
C THR A 50 2.60 -0.83 4.53
N PRO A 51 1.56 -1.65 4.78
CA PRO A 51 1.75 -3.04 5.22
C PRO A 51 2.64 -3.87 4.28
N LEU A 52 2.58 -3.59 2.98
CA LEU A 52 3.45 -4.22 2.00
C LEU A 52 4.91 -3.79 2.19
N VAL A 53 5.17 -2.48 2.30
CA VAL A 53 6.52 -1.98 2.52
C VAL A 53 7.05 -2.45 3.88
N GLU A 54 6.22 -2.53 4.91
CA GLU A 54 6.56 -3.09 6.23
C GLU A 54 7.02 -4.54 6.10
N SER A 55 6.27 -5.37 5.36
CA SER A 55 6.62 -6.78 5.14
C SER A 55 7.91 -6.98 4.34
N LEU A 56 8.30 -5.99 3.54
CA LEU A 56 9.54 -6.01 2.74
C LEU A 56 10.72 -5.38 3.50
N SER A 57 10.45 -4.40 4.35
CA SER A 57 11.44 -3.74 5.21
C SER A 57 11.81 -4.61 6.40
N GLY A 58 13.10 -4.64 6.78
CA GLY A 58 13.58 -5.46 7.90
C GLY A 58 13.90 -6.92 7.55
N VAL A 59 13.66 -7.35 6.30
CA VAL A 59 14.16 -8.64 5.79
C VAL A 59 15.68 -8.61 5.60
N ILE A 60 16.24 -7.43 5.35
CA ILE A 60 17.67 -7.21 5.18
C ILE A 60 18.18 -6.45 6.40
N THR A 61 19.11 -7.06 7.12
CA THR A 61 19.94 -6.41 8.12
C THR A 61 21.22 -5.93 7.44
N LEU A 62 21.49 -4.63 7.54
CA LEU A 62 22.74 -4.02 7.07
C LEU A 62 23.57 -3.63 8.29
N ASP A 63 24.89 -3.75 8.17
CA ASP A 63 25.81 -3.23 9.17
C ASP A 63 25.71 -1.70 9.24
N GLU A 64 25.96 -1.11 10.41
CA GLU A 64 25.84 0.34 10.63
C GLU A 64 26.76 1.16 9.71
N ASP A 65 27.85 0.56 9.26
CA ASP A 65 28.88 1.12 8.39
C ASP A 65 28.75 0.67 6.92
N PHE A 66 27.65 0.01 6.55
CA PHE A 66 27.45 -0.46 5.19
C PHE A 66 27.34 0.69 4.18
N ASP A 67 28.34 0.81 3.29
CA ASP A 67 28.29 1.74 2.16
C ASP A 67 27.50 1.13 0.99
N VAL A 68 26.31 1.69 0.77
CA VAL A 68 25.39 1.27 -0.30
C VAL A 68 26.01 1.40 -1.69
N LYS A 69 26.89 2.38 -1.93
CA LYS A 69 27.51 2.60 -3.24
C LYS A 69 28.56 1.55 -3.55
N ASP A 70 29.35 1.18 -2.55
CA ASP A 70 30.40 0.16 -2.72
C ASP A 70 29.76 -1.20 -2.97
N GLY A 71 28.78 -1.59 -2.14
CA GLY A 71 28.04 -2.85 -2.35
C GLY A 71 27.31 -2.90 -3.70
N TYR A 72 26.78 -1.77 -4.18
CA TYR A 72 26.18 -1.71 -5.51
C TYR A 72 27.21 -1.85 -6.64
N SER A 73 28.39 -1.24 -6.48
CA SER A 73 29.48 -1.34 -7.45
C SER A 73 30.02 -2.76 -7.56
N ASP A 74 30.22 -3.44 -6.43
CA ASP A 74 30.66 -4.83 -6.38
C ASP A 74 29.65 -5.77 -7.05
N TYR A 75 28.36 -5.59 -6.75
CA TYR A 75 27.28 -6.35 -7.40
C TYR A 75 27.30 -6.19 -8.93
N LEU A 76 27.49 -4.96 -9.43
CA LEU A 76 27.55 -4.71 -10.88
C LEU A 76 28.77 -5.38 -11.52
N ILE A 77 29.94 -5.32 -10.86
CA ILE A 77 31.15 -5.98 -11.33
C ILE A 77 30.94 -7.50 -11.43
N GLU A 78 30.32 -8.11 -10.42
CA GLU A 78 30.06 -9.55 -10.40
C GLU A 78 29.02 -9.97 -11.43
N LYS A 79 27.95 -9.17 -11.61
CA LYS A 79 26.87 -9.44 -12.56
C LYS A 79 27.33 -9.44 -14.03
N TYR A 80 28.25 -8.55 -14.39
CA TYR A 80 28.73 -8.37 -15.76
C TYR A 80 30.10 -9.00 -16.02
N LYS A 81 30.53 -9.91 -15.12
CA LYS A 81 31.72 -10.75 -15.29
C LYS A 81 31.41 -11.95 -16.19
#